data_AF-A0A352Q8U4-F1
#
_entry.id   AF-A0A352Q8U4-F1
#
_cell.length_a   1.000
_cell.length_b   1.000
_cell.length_c   1.000
_cell.angle_alpha   90.00
_cell.angle_beta   90.00
_cell.angle_gamma   90.00
#
_symmetry.space_group_name_H-M   'P 1'
#
loop_
_entity.id
_entity.type
_entity.pdbx_description
1 polymer ?
#
loop_
_entity_poly.entity_id
_entity_poly.type
_entity_poly.pdbx_seq_one_letter_code
_entity_poly.pdbx_strand_id
1 'polypeptide(L)'
;MRIGFVVNDVKTEYPGYTTTLLARAACKLGHEIWYTGVGDFSLKPNDHTYARARTLPARHYPTGEAFLAELSSDESTEQHICVDQLDVLLLRNDANQDALQRPWARLAGINFGFLAQRAGVLVLNEPGTLARSLSKLYLQYFPKTIRPQTLITRNQKEAHNFIDSVGGRAVLKPLFG
;
A
#
# COMPACT_ATOMS: atom_id res chain seq x y z
N MET A 1 1.14 -13.21 16.18
CA MET A 1 1.23 -11.76 15.92
C MET A 1 -0.12 -11.26 15.45
N ARG A 2 -0.38 -9.97 15.66
CA ARG A 2 -1.48 -9.18 15.10
C ARG A 2 -0.98 -8.42 13.88
N ILE A 3 -1.50 -8.75 12.71
CA ILE A 3 -0.98 -8.26 11.42
C ILE A 3 -2.09 -7.50 10.70
N GLY A 4 -1.91 -6.20 10.53
CA GLY A 4 -2.78 -5.36 9.70
C GLY A 4 -2.41 -5.43 8.22
N PHE A 5 -3.41 -5.53 7.35
CA PHE A 5 -3.29 -5.43 5.90
C PHE A 5 -4.12 -4.24 5.42
N VAL A 6 -3.45 -3.21 4.91
CA VAL A 6 -4.07 -1.99 4.40
C VAL A 6 -4.27 -2.09 2.91
N VAL A 7 -5.51 -2.01 2.44
CA VAL A 7 -5.88 -2.11 1.02
C VAL A 7 -6.65 -0.88 0.57
N ASN A 8 -6.92 -0.72 -0.73
CA ASN A 8 -7.71 0.42 -1.23
C ASN A 8 -9.14 0.39 -0.70
N ASP A 9 -9.78 -0.78 -0.76
CA ASP A 9 -11.09 -1.10 -0.20
C ASP A 9 -11.17 -2.63 -0.06
N VAL A 10 -11.58 -3.11 1.11
CA VAL A 10 -11.71 -4.56 1.40
C VAL A 10 -12.66 -5.23 0.41
N LYS A 11 -13.70 -4.53 -0.06
CA LYS A 11 -14.70 -5.03 -1.00
C LYS A 11 -14.16 -5.28 -2.40
N THR A 12 -13.02 -4.68 -2.74
CA THR A 12 -12.40 -4.80 -4.07
C THR A 12 -11.25 -5.80 -4.12
N GLU A 13 -10.97 -6.50 -3.02
CA GLU A 13 -9.91 -7.49 -2.99
C GLU A 13 -10.21 -8.69 -3.90
N TYR A 14 -9.16 -9.21 -4.52
CA TYR A 14 -9.22 -10.33 -5.45
C TYR A 14 -8.47 -11.56 -4.89
N PRO A 15 -8.98 -12.80 -5.09
CA PRO A 15 -8.34 -14.02 -4.58
C PRO A 15 -6.87 -14.19 -4.93
N GLY A 16 -6.44 -13.72 -6.10
CA GLY A 16 -5.08 -13.80 -6.60
C GLY A 16 -4.18 -12.61 -6.23
N TYR A 17 -4.69 -11.59 -5.54
CA TYR A 17 -3.84 -10.51 -5.04
C TYR A 17 -2.85 -11.04 -4.02
N THR A 18 -1.60 -10.59 -4.12
CA THR A 18 -0.54 -10.97 -3.18
C THR A 18 -0.92 -10.64 -1.74
N THR A 19 -1.69 -9.57 -1.50
CA THR A 19 -2.24 -9.22 -0.18
C THR A 19 -3.08 -10.36 0.37
N THR A 20 -4.07 -10.84 -0.38
CA THR A 20 -4.92 -12.01 -0.04
C THR A 20 -4.09 -13.25 0.24
N LEU A 21 -3.07 -13.53 -0.59
CA LEU A 21 -2.20 -14.69 -0.40
C LEU A 21 -1.37 -14.59 0.90
N LEU A 22 -0.82 -13.42 1.20
CA LEU A 22 -0.05 -13.17 2.42
C LEU A 22 -0.91 -13.30 3.67
N ALA A 23 -2.10 -12.72 3.67
CA ALA A 23 -3.00 -12.81 4.82
C ALA A 23 -3.50 -14.25 5.03
N ARG A 24 -3.82 -14.97 3.95
CA ARG A 24 -4.19 -16.39 4.04
C ARG A 24 -3.05 -17.24 4.60
N ALA A 25 -1.81 -16.96 4.20
CA ALA A 25 -0.63 -17.60 4.75
C ALA A 25 -0.44 -17.26 6.24
N ALA A 26 -0.67 -16.01 6.64
CA ALA A 26 -0.61 -15.58 8.03
C ALA A 26 -1.65 -16.30 8.92
N CYS A 27 -2.91 -16.42 8.46
CA CYS A 27 -3.93 -17.22 9.15
C CYS A 27 -3.50 -18.68 9.31
N LYS A 28 -2.95 -19.29 8.26
CA LYS A 28 -2.45 -20.68 8.29
C LYS A 28 -1.34 -20.86 9.34
N LEU A 29 -0.53 -19.83 9.57
CA LEU A 29 0.54 -19.82 10.57
C LEU A 29 0.05 -19.45 11.99
N GLY A 30 -1.26 -19.30 12.21
CA GLY A 30 -1.82 -18.98 13.51
C GLY A 30 -1.71 -17.49 13.89
N HIS A 31 -1.49 -16.61 12.92
CA HIS A 31 -1.51 -15.16 13.16
C HIS A 31 -2.92 -14.60 13.08
N GLU A 32 -3.17 -13.56 13.86
CA GLU A 32 -4.40 -12.77 13.85
C GLU A 32 -4.26 -11.69 12.76
N ILE A 33 -5.15 -11.70 11.78
CA ILE A 33 -5.12 -10.76 10.65
C ILE A 33 -6.19 -9.69 10.79
N TRP A 34 -5.90 -8.48 10.32
CA TRP A 34 -6.81 -7.35 10.33
C TRP A 34 -6.80 -6.68 8.96
N TYR A 35 -7.85 -6.85 8.17
CA TYR A 35 -8.04 -6.17 6.89
C TYR A 35 -8.70 -4.82 7.08
N THR A 36 -8.11 -3.77 6.52
CA THR A 36 -8.69 -2.44 6.57
C THR A 36 -8.49 -1.69 5.26
N GLY A 37 -9.50 -0.92 4.83
CA GLY A 37 -9.36 -0.01 3.71
C GLY A 37 -8.63 1.27 4.15
N VAL A 38 -7.96 1.95 3.22
CA VAL A 38 -7.36 3.28 3.49
C VAL A 38 -8.38 4.32 3.96
N GLY A 39 -9.65 4.15 3.59
CA GLY A 39 -10.74 5.02 4.03
C GLY A 39 -11.37 4.66 5.37
N ASP A 40 -10.87 3.62 6.03
CA ASP A 40 -11.38 3.15 7.31
C ASP A 40 -10.55 3.61 8.50
N PHE A 41 -9.44 4.29 8.26
CA PHE A 41 -8.64 4.91 9.30
C PHE A 41 -9.31 6.15 9.89
N SER A 42 -9.06 6.36 11.17
CA SER A 42 -9.41 7.58 11.89
C SER A 42 -8.35 7.90 12.94
N LEU A 43 -8.07 9.19 13.14
CA LEU A 43 -7.32 9.66 14.30
C LEU A 43 -8.35 10.18 15.31
N LYS A 44 -8.36 9.63 16.52
CA LYS A 44 -9.29 10.06 17.57
C LYS A 44 -8.68 11.17 18.43
N PRO A 45 -9.49 11.92 19.22
CA PRO A 45 -9.00 13.01 20.07
C PRO A 45 -7.98 12.61 21.16
N ASN A 46 -7.78 11.31 21.38
CA ASN A 46 -6.74 10.78 22.25
C ASN A 46 -5.40 10.56 21.53
N ASP A 47 -5.23 11.09 20.31
CA ASP A 47 -4.04 10.99 19.47
C ASP A 47 -3.62 9.56 19.05
N HIS A 48 -4.53 8.59 19.22
CA HIS A 48 -4.36 7.22 18.79
C HIS A 48 -5.03 6.96 17.44
N THR A 49 -4.40 6.13 16.61
CA THR A 49 -4.93 5.75 15.31
C THR A 49 -5.87 4.56 15.46
N TYR A 50 -7.06 4.67 14.89
CA TYR A 50 -8.06 3.60 14.84
C TYR A 50 -8.37 3.22 13.41
N ALA A 51 -8.86 2.01 13.22
CA ALA A 51 -9.35 1.54 11.93
C ALA A 51 -10.61 0.71 12.10
N ARG A 52 -11.57 0.82 11.17
CA ARG A 52 -12.54 -0.27 10.94
C ARG A 52 -11.81 -1.38 10.21
N ALA A 53 -11.77 -2.56 10.82
CA ALA A 53 -11.06 -3.69 10.28
C ALA A 53 -11.87 -4.98 10.41
N ARG A 54 -11.67 -5.89 9.47
CA ARG A 54 -12.24 -7.23 9.48
C ARG A 54 -11.18 -8.26 9.85
N THR A 55 -11.57 -9.25 10.63
CA THR A 55 -10.72 -10.36 11.04
C THR A 55 -11.38 -11.69 10.74
N LEU A 56 -10.57 -12.75 10.71
CA LEU A 56 -10.97 -14.12 10.49
C LEU A 56 -10.29 -15.05 11.50
N PRO A 57 -10.93 -16.18 11.86
CA PRO A 57 -10.29 -17.22 12.66
C PRO A 57 -8.94 -17.65 12.06
N ALA A 58 -7.93 -17.76 12.91
CA ALA A 58 -6.61 -18.22 12.49
C ALA A 58 -6.63 -19.73 12.17
N ARG A 59 -6.94 -20.06 10.92
CA ARG A 59 -7.00 -21.43 10.40
C ARG A 59 -6.55 -21.51 8.95
N HIS A 60 -6.49 -22.73 8.42
CA HIS A 60 -6.22 -22.94 7.00
C HIS A 60 -7.47 -22.66 6.16
N TYR A 61 -7.33 -21.77 5.19
CA TYR A 61 -8.30 -21.53 4.12
C TYR A 61 -7.76 -22.16 2.81
N PRO A 62 -8.49 -23.09 2.17
CA PRO A 62 -8.00 -23.80 0.99
C PRO A 62 -7.71 -22.89 -0.22
N THR A 63 -8.56 -21.89 -0.46
CA THR A 63 -8.48 -21.00 -1.63
C THR A 63 -8.61 -19.52 -1.25
N GLY A 64 -8.31 -18.62 -2.18
CA GLY A 64 -8.49 -17.18 -1.96
C GLY A 64 -9.96 -16.78 -1.98
N GLU A 65 -10.76 -17.48 -2.79
CA GLU A 65 -12.20 -17.36 -2.87
C GLU A 65 -12.85 -17.71 -1.53
N ALA A 66 -12.48 -18.84 -0.92
CA ALA A 66 -13.00 -19.22 0.39
C ALA A 66 -12.62 -18.21 1.48
N PHE A 67 -11.37 -17.71 1.44
CA PHE A 67 -10.89 -16.69 2.38
C PHE A 67 -11.67 -15.37 2.24
N LEU A 68 -11.84 -14.85 1.02
CA LEU A 68 -12.55 -13.59 0.79
C LEU A 68 -14.07 -13.71 0.97
N ALA A 69 -14.65 -14.87 0.66
CA ALA A 69 -16.06 -15.14 0.92
C ALA A 69 -16.35 -15.07 2.42
N GLU A 70 -15.50 -15.68 3.26
CA GLU A 70 -15.64 -15.57 4.70
C GLU A 70 -15.32 -14.16 5.19
N LEU A 71 -14.29 -13.49 4.67
CA LEU A 71 -13.95 -12.10 5.04
C LEU A 71 -15.08 -11.11 4.73
N SER A 72 -15.89 -11.40 3.71
CA SER A 72 -17.03 -10.57 3.30
C SER A 72 -18.36 -10.99 3.91
N SER A 73 -18.41 -12.11 4.63
CA SER A 73 -19.65 -12.63 5.22
C SER A 73 -20.05 -11.84 6.45
N ASP A 74 -21.31 -11.97 6.87
CA ASP A 74 -21.80 -11.43 8.13
C ASP A 74 -21.16 -12.13 9.35
N GLU A 75 -20.52 -13.29 9.15
CA GLU A 75 -19.75 -13.99 10.19
C GLU A 75 -18.37 -13.34 10.42
N SER A 76 -17.83 -12.61 9.43
CA SER A 76 -16.62 -11.82 9.64
C SER A 76 -16.87 -10.74 10.67
N THR A 77 -15.98 -10.64 11.65
CA THR A 77 -16.15 -9.64 12.70
C THR A 77 -15.51 -8.33 12.24
N GLU A 78 -16.34 -7.36 11.89
CA GLU A 78 -15.90 -5.97 11.73
C GLU A 78 -15.74 -5.33 13.11
N GLN A 79 -14.56 -4.76 13.37
CA GLN A 79 -14.23 -4.14 14.65
C GLN A 79 -13.56 -2.79 14.45
N HIS A 80 -13.76 -1.90 15.42
CA HIS A 80 -12.91 -0.73 15.60
C HIS A 80 -11.69 -1.10 16.44
N ILE A 81 -10.54 -1.25 15.80
CA ILE A 81 -9.28 -1.57 16.47
C ILE A 81 -8.44 -0.32 16.67
N CYS A 82 -7.67 -0.28 17.75
CA CYS A 82 -6.56 0.65 17.88
C CYS A 82 -5.36 0.08 17.10
N VAL A 83 -4.89 0.79 16.09
CA VAL A 83 -3.80 0.35 15.20
C VAL A 83 -2.51 0.15 15.99
N ASP A 84 -2.32 0.91 17.05
CA ASP A 84 -1.20 0.83 18.00
C ASP A 84 -1.07 -0.56 18.67
N GLN A 85 -2.13 -1.38 18.64
CA GLN A 85 -2.13 -2.74 19.20
C GLN A 85 -1.70 -3.82 18.19
N LEU A 86 -1.39 -3.42 16.95
CA LEU A 86 -0.86 -4.33 15.94
C LEU A 86 0.65 -4.51 16.14
N ASP A 87 1.15 -5.71 15.87
CA ASP A 87 2.60 -5.95 15.83
C ASP A 87 3.17 -5.44 14.51
N VAL A 88 2.43 -5.63 13.41
CA VAL A 88 2.85 -5.30 12.04
C VAL A 88 1.70 -4.67 11.27
N LEU A 89 1.99 -3.66 10.45
CA LEU A 89 1.05 -3.05 9.50
C LEU A 89 1.63 -3.08 8.09
N LEU A 90 1.04 -3.87 7.19
CA LEU A 90 1.42 -3.96 5.79
C LEU A 90 0.63 -2.95 4.96
N LEU A 91 1.34 -1.98 4.38
CA LEU A 91 0.80 -1.00 3.43
C LEU A 91 0.73 -1.63 2.04
N ARG A 92 -0.47 -2.06 1.63
CA ARG A 92 -0.71 -2.81 0.39
C ARG A 92 -1.69 -2.13 -0.57
N ASN A 93 -2.12 -0.91 -0.26
CA ASN A 93 -2.98 -0.11 -1.14
C ASN A 93 -2.20 0.40 -2.36
N ASP A 94 -2.85 0.42 -3.51
CA ASP A 94 -2.35 1.02 -4.74
C ASP A 94 -2.71 2.51 -4.79
N ALA A 95 -1.73 3.37 -4.56
CA ALA A 95 -1.91 4.81 -4.57
C ALA A 95 -2.38 5.37 -5.94
N ASN A 96 -2.13 4.66 -7.05
CA ASN A 96 -2.46 5.14 -8.39
C ASN A 96 -3.94 4.93 -8.70
N GLN A 97 -4.56 3.85 -8.21
CA GLN A 97 -6.01 3.64 -8.34
C GLN A 97 -6.81 4.77 -7.70
N ASP A 98 -6.28 5.34 -6.62
CA ASP A 98 -6.92 6.44 -5.90
C ASP A 98 -6.61 7.82 -6.45
N ALA A 99 -5.60 7.96 -7.31
CA ALA A 99 -5.09 9.26 -7.75
C ALA A 99 -6.15 10.13 -8.45
N LEU A 100 -7.13 9.53 -9.11
CA LEU A 100 -8.19 10.25 -9.83
C LEU A 100 -9.46 10.39 -9.00
N GLN A 101 -10.00 9.29 -8.46
CA GLN A 101 -11.34 9.28 -7.83
C GLN A 101 -11.30 9.60 -6.33
N ARG A 102 -10.20 9.25 -5.64
CA ARG A 102 -10.03 9.47 -4.19
C ARG A 102 -8.65 10.09 -3.93
N PRO A 103 -8.34 11.28 -4.48
CA PRO A 103 -6.99 11.85 -4.42
C PRO A 103 -6.48 12.04 -2.97
N TRP A 104 -7.40 12.23 -2.02
CA TRP A 104 -7.10 12.28 -0.59
C TRP A 104 -6.53 10.96 -0.04
N ALA A 105 -6.95 9.80 -0.59
CA ALA A 105 -6.57 8.48 -0.13
C ALA A 105 -5.17 8.06 -0.62
N ARG A 106 -4.67 8.72 -1.68
CA ARG A 106 -3.38 8.42 -2.31
C ARG A 106 -2.21 8.32 -1.33
N LEU A 107 -2.18 9.21 -0.34
CA LEU A 107 -1.12 9.25 0.69
C LEU A 107 -1.61 8.75 2.06
N ALA A 108 -2.88 8.35 2.18
CA ALA A 108 -3.47 7.98 3.47
C ALA A 108 -2.72 6.80 4.11
N GLY A 109 -2.41 5.75 3.34
CA GLY A 109 -1.63 4.61 3.84
C GLY A 109 -0.26 5.01 4.41
N ILE A 110 0.45 5.93 3.75
CA ILE A 110 1.74 6.46 4.22
C ILE A 110 1.54 7.31 5.49
N ASN A 111 0.56 8.22 5.48
CA ASN A 111 0.30 9.14 6.58
C ASN A 111 -0.10 8.41 7.87
N PHE A 112 -1.03 7.45 7.78
CA PHE A 112 -1.39 6.60 8.92
C PHE A 112 -0.27 5.62 9.27
N GLY A 113 0.53 5.20 8.29
CA GLY A 113 1.76 4.45 8.53
C GLY A 113 2.74 5.20 9.43
N PHE A 114 2.94 6.51 9.25
CA PHE A 114 3.79 7.30 10.16
C PHE A 114 3.26 7.29 11.59
N LEU A 115 1.94 7.41 11.77
CA LEU A 115 1.32 7.39 13.09
C LEU A 115 1.45 6.02 13.76
N ALA A 116 1.22 4.93 13.01
CA ALA A 116 1.43 3.57 13.49
C ALA A 116 2.89 3.32 13.88
N GLN A 117 3.85 3.74 13.06
CA GLN A 117 5.28 3.61 13.37
C GLN A 117 5.65 4.41 14.63
N ARG A 118 5.08 5.62 14.83
CA ARG A 118 5.28 6.41 16.05
C ARG A 118 4.76 5.68 17.29
N ALA A 119 3.71 4.89 17.16
CA ALA A 119 3.15 4.06 18.24
C ALA A 119 3.92 2.75 18.48
N GLY A 120 5.00 2.47 17.73
CA GLY A 120 5.83 1.28 17.88
C GLY A 120 5.44 0.10 16.99
N VAL A 121 4.46 0.27 16.10
CA VAL A 121 4.06 -0.77 15.13
C VAL A 121 5.12 -0.91 14.04
N LEU A 122 5.50 -2.14 13.68
CA LEU A 122 6.36 -2.37 12.52
C LEU A 122 5.56 -2.13 11.23
N VAL A 123 5.86 -1.05 10.51
CA VAL A 123 5.17 -0.74 9.25
C VAL A 123 5.98 -1.22 8.04
N LEU A 124 5.34 -1.98 7.18
CA LEU A 124 5.94 -2.60 6.01
C LEU A 124 5.24 -2.14 4.71
N ASN A 125 5.88 -1.41 3.81
CA ASN A 125 7.24 -0.86 3.92
C ASN A 125 7.30 0.38 4.83
N GLU A 126 8.51 0.75 5.24
CA GLU A 126 8.76 1.94 6.06
C GLU A 126 8.18 3.21 5.38
N PRO A 127 7.28 3.96 6.05
CA PRO A 127 6.55 5.08 5.44
C PRO A 127 7.44 6.20 4.89
N GLY A 128 8.55 6.52 5.56
CA GLY A 128 9.50 7.54 5.11
C GLY A 128 10.14 7.19 3.78
N THR A 129 10.49 5.92 3.59
CA THR A 129 11.07 5.39 2.35
C THR A 129 10.04 5.41 1.24
N LEU A 130 8.81 4.97 1.52
CA LEU A 130 7.70 5.06 0.57
C LEU A 130 7.45 6.50 0.11
N ALA A 131 7.42 7.45 1.05
CA ALA A 131 7.23 8.87 0.77
C ALA A 131 8.33 9.43 -0.15
N ARG A 132 9.59 9.04 0.07
CA ARG A 132 10.73 9.42 -0.78
C ARG A 132 10.69 8.75 -2.16
N SER A 133 10.04 7.59 -2.30
CA SER A 133 9.96 6.83 -3.55
C SER A 133 8.66 7.04 -4.35
N LEU A 134 7.79 7.98 -3.96
CA LEU A 134 6.49 8.23 -4.60
C LEU A 134 6.58 8.59 -6.09
N SER A 135 7.67 9.23 -6.49
CA SER A 135 7.88 9.65 -7.87
C SER A 135 9.04 8.89 -8.49
N LYS A 136 9.01 8.67 -9.82
CA LYS A 136 10.10 8.00 -10.54
C LYS A 136 11.44 8.75 -10.46
N LEU A 137 11.48 9.97 -9.92
CA LEU A 137 12.72 10.69 -9.59
C LEU A 137 13.60 9.91 -8.61
N TYR A 138 13.04 9.02 -7.78
CA TYR A 138 13.84 8.23 -6.85
C TYR A 138 14.91 7.37 -7.57
N LEU A 139 14.68 7.04 -8.85
CA LEU A 139 15.65 6.33 -9.68
C LEU A 139 16.96 7.12 -9.89
N GLN A 140 16.94 8.43 -9.70
CA GLN A 140 18.12 9.28 -9.81
C GLN A 140 19.06 9.17 -8.60
N TYR A 141 18.63 8.56 -7.50
CA TYR A 141 19.50 8.26 -6.35
C TYR A 141 20.39 7.04 -6.59
N PHE A 142 20.17 6.26 -7.65
CA PHE A 142 21.03 5.13 -8.00
C PHE A 142 22.26 5.55 -8.83
N PRO A 143 23.35 4.76 -8.78
CA PRO A 143 24.53 4.99 -9.60
C PRO A 143 24.20 5.13 -11.10
N LYS A 144 24.92 6.01 -11.79
CA LYS A 144 24.80 6.21 -13.25
C LYS A 144 24.98 4.92 -14.05
N THR A 145 25.79 3.99 -13.56
CA THR A 145 26.11 2.71 -14.22
C THR A 145 24.93 1.75 -14.34
N ILE A 146 23.89 1.91 -13.52
CA ILE A 146 22.71 1.01 -13.51
C ILE A 146 21.43 1.71 -13.95
N ARG A 147 21.50 2.96 -14.41
CA ARG A 147 20.34 3.73 -14.88
C ARG A 147 20.49 4.09 -16.36
N PRO A 148 19.40 4.05 -17.14
CA PRO A 148 19.42 4.57 -18.50
C PRO A 148 19.67 6.08 -18.49
N GLN A 149 20.21 6.61 -19.59
CA GLN A 149 20.21 8.05 -19.82
C GLN A 149 18.77 8.56 -19.73
N THR A 150 18.54 9.60 -18.93
CA THR A 150 17.20 10.06 -18.56
C THR A 150 17.18 11.58 -18.56
N LEU A 151 16.22 12.16 -19.26
CA LEU A 151 15.81 13.55 -19.12
C LEU A 151 14.48 13.63 -18.39
N ILE A 152 14.36 14.56 -17.44
CA ILE A 152 13.12 14.88 -16.75
C ILE A 152 12.84 16.35 -17.00
N THR A 153 11.85 16.65 -17.82
CA THR A 153 11.57 18.03 -18.25
C THR A 153 10.08 18.25 -18.49
N ARG A 154 9.66 19.51 -18.40
CA ARG A 154 8.37 20.00 -18.94
C ARG A 154 8.54 20.73 -20.28
N ASN A 155 9.79 20.93 -20.73
CA ASN A 155 10.11 21.64 -21.95
C ASN A 155 10.15 20.68 -23.14
N GLN A 156 9.27 20.91 -24.11
CA GLN A 156 9.16 20.07 -25.30
C GLN A 156 10.43 20.10 -26.18
N LYS A 157 11.10 21.24 -26.28
CA LYS A 157 12.34 21.38 -27.08
C LYS A 157 13.47 20.55 -26.47
N GLU A 158 13.60 20.57 -25.14
CA GLU A 158 14.58 19.73 -24.44
C GLU A 158 14.31 18.25 -24.67
N ALA A 159 13.04 17.84 -24.65
CA ALA A 159 12.65 16.45 -24.92
C ALA A 159 13.03 16.00 -26.33
N HIS A 160 12.72 16.80 -27.36
CA HIS A 160 13.11 16.51 -28.74
C HIS A 160 14.64 16.41 -28.90
N ASN A 161 15.37 17.41 -28.40
CA ASN A 161 16.84 17.41 -28.45
C ASN A 161 17.45 16.17 -27.77
N PHE A 162 16.87 15.73 -26.64
CA PHE A 162 17.32 14.52 -25.95
C PHE A 162 17.06 13.26 -26.78
N ILE A 163 15.87 13.12 -27.37
CA ILE A 163 15.52 11.97 -28.22
C ILE A 163 16.49 11.86 -29.41
N ASP A 164 16.79 12.98 -30.06
CA ASP A 164 17.75 13.03 -31.16
C ASP A 164 19.15 12.60 -30.68
N SER A 165 19.59 13.08 -29.50
CA SER A 165 20.90 12.76 -28.93
C SER A 165 21.11 11.28 -28.60
N VAL A 166 20.02 10.51 -28.41
CA VAL A 166 20.06 9.08 -28.08
C VAL A 166 19.72 8.17 -29.28
N GLY A 167 19.77 8.69 -30.51
CA GLY A 167 19.54 7.91 -31.73
C GLY A 167 18.07 7.82 -32.15
N GLY A 168 17.25 8.81 -31.76
CA GLY A 168 15.86 8.97 -32.22
C GLY A 168 14.85 8.03 -31.56
N ARG A 169 15.25 7.27 -30.54
CA ARG A 169 14.37 6.31 -29.85
C ARG A 169 14.48 6.45 -28.34
N ALA A 170 13.37 6.80 -27.68
CA ALA A 170 13.29 6.90 -26.23
C ALA A 170 11.92 6.45 -25.71
N VAL A 171 11.84 6.16 -24.41
CA VAL A 171 10.58 5.89 -23.71
C VAL A 171 10.12 7.15 -22.99
N LEU A 172 8.94 7.67 -23.37
CA LEU A 172 8.28 8.75 -22.66
C LEU A 172 7.29 8.18 -21.64
N LYS A 173 7.34 8.69 -20.41
CA LYS A 173 6.47 8.23 -19.32
C LYS A 173 6.17 9.34 -18.31
N PRO A 174 4.99 9.34 -17.67
CA PRO A 174 4.67 10.29 -16.60
C PRO A 174 5.56 10.06 -15.37
N LEU A 175 5.76 11.13 -14.59
CA LEU A 175 6.59 11.09 -13.38
C LEU A 175 5.96 10.24 -12.27
N PHE A 176 4.64 10.29 -12.16
CA PHE A 176 3.85 9.43 -11.28
C PHE A 176 3.25 8.27 -12.08
N GLY A 177 2.98 7.16 -11.39
CA GLY A 177 2.26 6.02 -11.97
C GLY A 177 0.76 6.25 -11.97
#